data_AF-A0A161I809-F1
#
_entry.id   AF-A0A161I809-F1
#
_cell.length_a   1.000
_cell.length_b   1.000
_cell.length_c   1.000
_cell.angle_alpha   90.00
_cell.angle_beta   90.00
_cell.angle_gamma   90.00
#
_symmetry.space_group_name_H-M   'P 1'
#
loop_
_entity.id
_entity.type
_entity.pdbx_description
1 polymer ?
#
loop_
_entity_poly.entity_id
_entity_poly.type
_entity_poly.pdbx_seq_one_letter_code
_entity_poly.pdbx_strand_id
1 'polypeptide(L)'
;MSATTSLRDLATTPTVRLRTDDGPGVTTWLVALGRHLYVRSMPGGTRSSGTHGQRAHVVVAGVEHPVLLAEVAPEVHGPLDAAFRAKYGRCTPEKVRALTSDAAAATTFRLDARRLTWAERAAVARAAVRDRRRFVGAGRTGTAAGDEVPCVAC
;
A
#
# COMPACT_ATOMS: atom_id res chain seq x y z
N MET A 1 22.93 -9.22 5.08
CA MET A 1 22.59 -9.08 3.65
C MET A 1 21.11 -8.79 3.55
N SER A 2 20.72 -7.51 3.45
CA SER A 2 19.29 -7.16 3.39
C SER A 2 18.76 -7.50 2.01
N ALA A 3 17.92 -8.54 1.91
CA ALA A 3 17.19 -8.86 0.69
C ALA A 3 16.40 -7.62 0.27
N THR A 4 16.66 -7.12 -0.93
CA THR A 4 15.81 -6.09 -1.52
C THR A 4 14.51 -6.80 -1.90
N THR A 5 13.53 -6.80 -1.00
CA THR A 5 12.20 -7.36 -1.27
C THR A 5 11.69 -6.76 -2.57
N SER A 6 11.49 -7.59 -3.58
CA SER A 6 10.98 -7.15 -4.86
C SER A 6 9.56 -6.66 -4.67
N LEU A 7 9.11 -5.69 -5.49
CA LEU A 7 7.74 -5.22 -5.45
C LEU A 7 6.77 -6.42 -5.46
N ARG A 8 7.04 -7.42 -6.31
CA ARG A 8 6.23 -8.64 -6.44
C ARG A 8 6.09 -9.43 -5.14
N ASP A 9 7.12 -9.45 -4.30
CA ASP A 9 7.09 -10.21 -3.05
C ASP A 9 6.07 -9.60 -2.06
N LEU A 10 5.80 -8.29 -2.20
CA LEU A 10 4.76 -7.59 -1.45
C LEU A 10 3.36 -8.12 -1.77
N ALA A 11 3.14 -8.79 -2.92
CA ALA A 11 1.86 -9.40 -3.30
C ALA A 11 1.31 -10.37 -2.24
N THR A 12 2.21 -10.98 -1.46
CA THR A 12 1.86 -11.92 -0.39
C THR A 12 1.38 -11.22 0.88
N THR A 13 1.66 -9.92 1.03
CA THR A 13 1.27 -9.12 2.19
C THR A 13 -0.23 -8.80 2.10
N PRO A 14 -1.00 -8.94 3.20
CA PRO A 14 -2.45 -8.69 3.18
C PRO A 14 -2.80 -7.21 2.97
N THR A 15 -2.08 -6.29 3.63
CA THR A 15 -2.28 -4.85 3.53
C THR A 15 -0.94 -4.12 3.51
N VAL A 16 -0.91 -2.97 2.85
CA VAL A 16 0.28 -2.11 2.80
C VAL A 16 -0.13 -0.69 3.14
N ARG A 17 0.82 0.11 3.65
CA ARG A 17 0.58 1.54 3.81
C ARG A 17 1.10 2.27 2.58
N LEU A 18 0.20 2.87 1.82
CA LEU A 18 0.55 3.71 0.67
C LEU A 18 0.67 5.16 1.11
N ARG A 19 1.85 5.75 0.93
CA ARG A 19 2.15 7.13 1.29
C ARG A 19 2.52 7.91 0.04
N THR A 20 1.66 8.82 -0.40
CA THR A 20 2.04 9.84 -1.39
C THR A 20 2.97 10.85 -0.73
N ASP A 21 3.76 11.56 -1.53
CA ASP A 21 4.72 12.55 -1.00
C ASP A 21 3.99 13.69 -0.25
N ASP A 22 2.77 14.03 -0.68
CA ASP A 22 1.98 15.17 -0.18
C ASP A 22 0.85 14.77 0.80
N GLY A 23 0.68 13.47 1.09
CA GLY A 23 -0.50 12.96 1.80
C GLY A 23 -0.19 12.09 3.02
N PRO A 24 -1.15 11.95 3.95
CA PRO A 24 -1.03 10.97 5.02
C PRO A 24 -0.99 9.55 4.42
N GLY A 25 -0.14 8.69 4.97
CA GLY A 25 -0.07 7.30 4.51
C GLY A 25 -1.36 6.54 4.84
N VAL A 26 -2.02 6.00 3.81
CA VAL A 26 -3.30 5.28 3.90
C VAL A 26 -3.08 3.77 3.84
N THR A 27 -3.84 3.01 4.64
CA THR A 27 -3.85 1.55 4.51
C THR A 27 -4.62 1.17 3.26
N THR A 28 -4.01 0.35 2.41
CA THR A 28 -4.59 -0.09 1.14
C THR A 28 -4.39 -1.60 0.96
N TRP A 29 -5.23 -2.19 0.11
CA TRP A 29 -5.21 -3.61 -0.19
C TRP A 29 -4.46 -3.85 -1.48
N LEU A 30 -3.75 -4.98 -1.57
CA LEU A 30 -2.82 -5.25 -2.65
C LEU A 30 -3.14 -6.59 -3.32
N VAL A 31 -3.14 -6.63 -4.64
CA VAL A 31 -3.22 -7.88 -5.41
C VAL A 31 -2.20 -7.88 -6.54
N ALA A 32 -1.72 -9.08 -6.90
CA ALA A 32 -0.98 -9.29 -8.13
C ALA A 32 -1.92 -9.78 -9.22
N LEU A 33 -1.75 -9.24 -10.42
CA LEU A 33 -2.39 -9.73 -11.63
C LEU A 33 -1.34 -9.77 -12.75
N GLY A 34 -1.05 -10.98 -13.25
CA GLY A 34 0.05 -11.22 -14.17
C GLY A 34 1.40 -10.82 -13.56
N ARG A 35 2.07 -9.82 -14.16
CA ARG A 35 3.37 -9.30 -13.73
C ARG A 35 3.28 -8.00 -12.93
N HIS A 36 2.08 -7.47 -12.75
CA HIS A 36 1.86 -6.16 -12.16
C HIS A 36 1.23 -6.28 -10.78
N LEU A 37 1.45 -5.25 -9.98
CA LEU A 37 0.83 -5.09 -8.67
C LEU A 37 -0.15 -3.95 -8.69
N TYR A 38 -1.25 -4.13 -7.97
CA TYR A 38 -2.35 -3.20 -7.91
C TYR A 38 -2.71 -2.95 -6.47
N VAL A 39 -2.96 -1.68 -6.16
CA VAL A 39 -3.51 -1.24 -4.89
C VAL A 39 -4.94 -0.78 -5.08
N ARG A 40 -5.77 -0.98 -4.06
CA ARG A 40 -7.15 -0.49 -4.02
C ARG A 40 -7.52 -0.12 -2.60
N SER A 41 -8.14 1.04 -2.42
CA SER A 41 -8.66 1.47 -1.13
C SER A 41 -10.08 0.95 -0.91
N MET A 42 -10.45 0.73 0.36
CA MET A 42 -11.84 0.48 0.74
C MET A 42 -12.72 1.70 0.44
N PRO A 43 -13.99 1.50 0.04
CA PRO A 43 -14.96 2.58 -0.05
C PRO A 43 -15.13 3.30 1.30
N GLY A 44 -15.24 4.62 1.29
CA GLY A 44 -15.51 5.43 2.49
C GLY A 44 -14.32 5.61 3.45
N GLY A 45 -13.21 4.88 3.26
CA GLY A 45 -11.95 5.13 3.97
C GLY A 45 -11.19 6.35 3.44
N THR A 46 -10.08 6.72 4.09
CA THR A 46 -9.15 7.71 3.54
C THR A 46 -8.63 7.20 2.20
N ARG A 47 -9.17 7.74 1.10
CA ARG A 47 -8.80 7.36 -0.26
C ARG A 47 -7.36 7.79 -0.52
N SER A 48 -6.60 6.97 -1.24
CA SER A 48 -5.39 7.50 -1.86
C SER A 48 -5.82 8.57 -2.87
N SER A 49 -5.53 9.84 -2.60
CA SER A 49 -5.75 10.96 -3.52
C SER A 49 -4.73 10.95 -4.68
N GLY A 50 -4.31 9.75 -5.08
CA GLY A 50 -3.31 9.50 -6.09
C GLY A 50 -3.77 10.03 -7.43
N THR A 51 -2.84 10.58 -8.21
CA THR A 51 -3.06 10.85 -9.64
C THR A 51 -2.07 10.05 -10.47
N HIS A 52 -2.37 9.88 -11.76
CA HIS A 52 -1.45 9.23 -12.69
C HIS A 52 -0.07 9.87 -12.66
N GLY A 53 0.98 9.05 -12.56
CA GLY A 53 2.37 9.50 -12.49
C GLY A 53 2.80 10.06 -11.14
N GLN A 54 1.91 10.11 -10.14
CA GLN A 54 2.27 10.59 -8.82
C GLN A 54 3.26 9.64 -8.14
N ARG A 55 4.26 10.24 -7.48
CA ARG A 55 5.23 9.52 -6.66
C ARG A 55 4.60 9.09 -5.35
N ALA A 56 4.83 7.84 -5.00
CA ALA A 56 4.38 7.28 -3.74
C ALA A 56 5.40 6.27 -3.19
N HIS A 57 5.18 5.91 -1.93
CA HIS A 57 5.97 4.92 -1.21
C HIS A 57 5.01 3.87 -0.66
N VAL A 58 5.30 2.60 -0.95
CA VAL A 58 4.62 1.47 -0.32
C VAL A 58 5.44 1.06 0.88
N VAL A 59 4.86 1.14 2.07
CA VAL A 59 5.53 0.80 3.32
C VAL A 59 5.02 -0.55 3.81
N VAL A 60 5.96 -1.50 3.95
CA VAL A 60 5.69 -2.86 4.47
C VAL A 60 6.75 -3.20 5.49
N ALA A 61 6.33 -3.59 6.69
CA ALA A 61 7.23 -3.92 7.80
C ALA A 61 8.33 -2.86 8.06
N GLY A 62 8.02 -1.58 7.87
CA GLY A 62 8.95 -0.45 8.03
C GLY A 62 9.93 -0.23 6.87
N VAL A 63 9.86 -1.05 5.81
CA VAL A 63 10.63 -0.86 4.58
C VAL A 63 9.80 -0.06 3.58
N GLU A 64 10.37 1.03 3.07
CA GLU A 64 9.73 1.87 2.05
C GLU A 64 10.16 1.44 0.64
N HIS A 65 9.16 1.20 -0.22
CA HIS A 65 9.33 0.84 -1.61
C HIS A 65 8.84 2.00 -2.51
N PRO A 66 9.74 2.68 -3.23
CA PRO A 66 9.39 3.81 -4.09
C PRO A 66 8.64 3.31 -5.34
N VAL A 67 7.51 3.92 -5.62
CA VAL A 67 6.62 3.56 -6.73
C VAL A 67 6.07 4.79 -7.45
N LEU A 68 5.55 4.57 -8.65
CA LEU A 68 4.66 5.48 -9.36
C LEU A 68 3.26 4.87 -9.39
N LEU A 69 2.26 5.72 -9.24
CA LEU A 69 0.86 5.35 -9.42
C LEU A 69 0.50 5.47 -10.90
N ALA A 70 0.05 4.38 -11.50
CA ALA A 70 -0.47 4.36 -12.87
C ALA A 70 -1.96 4.05 -12.84
N GLU A 71 -2.70 4.70 -13.74
CA GLU A 71 -4.12 4.45 -13.93
C GLU A 71 -4.33 3.04 -14.51
N VAL A 72 -5.50 2.49 -14.21
CA VAL A 72 -5.89 1.15 -14.61
C VAL A 72 -6.97 1.27 -15.68
N ALA A 73 -6.78 0.57 -16.79
CA ALA A 73 -7.79 0.52 -17.85
C ALA A 73 -9.07 -0.19 -17.34
N PRO A 74 -10.27 0.27 -17.73
CA PRO A 74 -11.53 -0.26 -17.19
C PRO A 74 -11.69 -1.79 -17.31
N GLU A 75 -11.15 -2.37 -18.39
CA GLU A 75 -11.26 -3.80 -18.72
C GLU A 75 -10.51 -4.68 -17.70
N VAL A 76 -9.56 -4.11 -16.96
CA VAL A 76 -8.75 -4.81 -15.96
C VAL A 76 -9.49 -4.97 -14.64
N HIS A 77 -10.55 -4.19 -14.37
CA HIS A 77 -11.28 -4.26 -13.11
C HIS A 77 -11.94 -5.62 -12.87
N GLY A 78 -12.53 -6.25 -13.88
CA GLY A 78 -13.14 -7.59 -13.74
C GLY A 78 -12.14 -8.67 -13.31
N PRO A 79 -11.01 -8.85 -14.03
CA PRO A 79 -9.93 -9.73 -13.61
C PRO A 79 -9.35 -9.39 -12.23
N LEU A 80 -9.23 -8.10 -11.89
CA LEU A 80 -8.78 -7.68 -10.56
C LEU A 80 -9.76 -8.09 -9.46
N ASP A 81 -11.06 -7.93 -9.68
CA ASP A 81 -12.08 -8.34 -8.72
C ASP A 81 -12.04 -9.85 -8.47
N ALA A 82 -11.80 -10.64 -9.51
CA ALA A 82 -11.56 -12.08 -9.36
C ALA A 82 -10.29 -12.36 -8.52
N ALA A 83 -9.20 -11.62 -8.74
CA ALA A 83 -7.98 -11.74 -7.94
C ALA A 83 -8.19 -11.32 -6.48
N PHE A 84 -8.96 -10.25 -6.22
CA PHE A 84 -9.35 -9.83 -4.87
C PHE A 84 -10.20 -10.91 -4.19
N ARG A 85 -11.21 -11.47 -4.87
CA ARG A 85 -12.02 -12.57 -4.33
C ARG A 85 -11.18 -13.82 -4.07
N ALA A 86 -10.23 -14.15 -4.94
CA ALA A 86 -9.34 -15.30 -4.73
C ALA A 86 -8.43 -15.11 -3.51
N LYS A 87 -7.86 -13.91 -3.34
CA LYS A 87 -6.93 -13.61 -2.24
C LYS A 87 -7.64 -13.41 -0.90
N TYR A 88 -8.77 -12.70 -0.91
CA TYR A 88 -9.47 -12.27 0.31
C TYR A 88 -10.83 -12.94 0.50
N GLY A 89 -11.19 -13.94 -0.31
CA GLY A 89 -12.50 -14.62 -0.23
C GLY A 89 -12.76 -15.36 1.08
N ARG A 90 -11.72 -15.57 1.90
CA ARG A 90 -11.83 -16.10 3.27
C ARG A 90 -12.21 -15.04 4.30
N CYS A 91 -12.14 -13.76 3.93
CA CYS A 91 -12.59 -12.66 4.76
C CYS A 91 -14.13 -12.62 4.82
N THR A 92 -14.67 -11.74 5.68
CA THR A 92 -16.13 -11.55 5.74
C THR A 92 -16.69 -11.17 4.36
N PRO A 93 -17.83 -11.75 3.93
CA PRO A 93 -18.41 -11.47 2.62
C PRO A 93 -18.65 -9.98 2.36
N GLU A 94 -18.99 -9.21 3.39
CA GLU A 94 -19.21 -7.77 3.30
C GLU A 94 -17.93 -7.01 2.91
N LYS A 95 -16.79 -7.37 3.51
CA LYS A 95 -15.48 -6.74 3.18
C LYS A 95 -15.09 -7.03 1.73
N VAL A 96 -15.27 -8.28 1.29
CA VAL A 96 -14.98 -8.65 -0.10
C VAL A 96 -15.90 -7.93 -1.07
N ARG A 97 -17.20 -7.85 -0.77
CA ARG A 97 -18.18 -7.10 -1.57
C ARG A 97 -17.84 -5.61 -1.65
N ALA A 98 -17.40 -5.01 -0.55
CA ALA A 98 -16.96 -3.61 -0.53
C ALA A 98 -15.71 -3.40 -1.39
N LEU A 99 -14.72 -4.29 -1.31
CA LEU A 99 -13.49 -4.21 -2.11
C LEU A 99 -13.70 -4.42 -3.61
N THR A 100 -14.74 -5.16 -4.01
CA THR A 100 -15.11 -5.35 -5.42
C THR A 100 -16.30 -4.49 -5.84
N SER A 101 -16.54 -3.36 -5.17
CA SER A 101 -17.54 -2.37 -5.58
C SER A 101 -16.95 -1.36 -6.56
N ASP A 102 -17.79 -0.72 -7.38
CA ASP A 102 -17.35 0.33 -8.31
C ASP A 102 -16.66 1.50 -7.58
N ALA A 103 -17.14 1.84 -6.39
CA ALA A 103 -16.55 2.87 -5.54
C ALA A 103 -15.11 2.52 -5.11
N ALA A 104 -14.82 1.23 -4.89
CA ALA A 104 -13.46 0.77 -4.63
C ALA A 104 -12.65 0.72 -5.93
N ALA A 105 -13.25 0.26 -7.03
CA ALA A 105 -12.61 0.20 -8.35
C ALA A 105 -12.04 1.56 -8.79
N ALA A 106 -12.77 2.65 -8.55
CA ALA A 106 -12.35 4.03 -8.82
C ALA A 106 -11.09 4.49 -8.04
N THR A 107 -10.68 3.74 -7.01
CA THR A 107 -9.46 4.02 -6.22
C THR A 107 -8.28 3.11 -6.59
N THR A 108 -8.41 2.36 -7.68
CA THR A 108 -7.40 1.38 -8.09
C THR A 108 -6.25 2.06 -8.82
N PHE A 109 -5.02 1.78 -8.38
CA PHE A 109 -3.81 2.15 -9.11
C PHE A 109 -2.93 0.92 -9.36
N ARG A 110 -2.29 0.88 -10.52
CA ARG A 110 -1.15 0.01 -10.76
C ARG A 110 0.09 0.63 -10.12
N LEU A 111 0.90 -0.22 -9.49
CA LEU A 111 2.18 0.18 -8.93
C LEU A 111 3.32 -0.15 -9.89
N ASP A 112 4.02 0.89 -10.33
CA ASP A 112 5.24 0.73 -11.11
C ASP A 112 6.45 1.04 -10.24
N ALA A 113 7.42 0.11 -10.18
CA ALA A 113 8.63 0.30 -9.37
C ALA A 113 9.43 1.51 -9.88
N ARG A 114 9.77 2.44 -8.98
CA ARG A 114 10.55 3.62 -9.31
C ARG A 114 11.97 3.50 -8.80
N ARG A 115 12.95 3.72 -9.67
CA ARG A 115 14.33 3.85 -9.23
C ARG A 115 14.54 5.20 -8.55
N LEU A 116 15.07 5.18 -7.32
CA LEU A 116 15.48 6.40 -6.64
C LEU A 116 16.80 6.93 -7.22
N THR A 117 16.88 8.25 -7.30
CA THR A 117 18.14 8.97 -7.49
C THR A 117 19.04 8.81 -6.27
N TRP A 118 20.32 9.16 -6.43
CA TRP A 118 21.27 9.20 -5.31
C TRP A 118 20.81 10.14 -4.18
N ALA A 119 20.31 11.33 -4.53
CA ALA A 119 19.88 12.32 -3.56
C ALA A 119 18.69 11.85 -2.73
N GLU A 120 17.71 11.20 -3.37
CA GLU A 120 16.55 10.62 -2.69
C GLU A 120 16.95 9.48 -1.77
N ARG A 121 17.88 8.59 -2.20
CA ARG A 121 18.41 7.54 -1.34
C ARG A 121 19.10 8.10 -0.09
N ALA A 122 19.86 9.18 -0.25
CA ALA A 122 20.49 9.85 0.87
C ALA A 122 19.47 10.50 1.82
N ALA A 123 18.37 11.06 1.29
CA ALA A 123 17.29 11.61 2.10
C ALA A 123 16.58 10.52 2.94
N VAL A 124 16.23 9.39 2.32
CA VAL A 124 15.63 8.22 3.01
C VAL A 124 16.55 7.72 4.12
N ALA A 125 17.85 7.58 3.85
CA ALA A 125 18.82 7.14 4.86
C ALA A 125 18.90 8.11 6.05
N ARG A 126 18.86 9.43 5.81
CA ARG A 126 18.85 10.44 6.88
C ARG A 126 17.56 10.42 7.69
N ALA A 127 16.40 10.23 7.05
CA ALA A 127 15.12 10.09 7.74
C ALA A 127 15.11 8.86 8.67
N ALA A 128 15.57 7.71 8.17
CA ALA A 128 15.68 6.49 8.98
C ALA A 128 16.61 6.67 10.20
N VAL A 129 17.72 7.41 10.07
CA VAL A 129 18.59 7.76 11.20
C VAL A 129 17.88 8.65 12.20
N ARG A 130 17.09 9.63 11.74
CA ARG A 130 16.30 10.53 12.60
C ARG A 130 15.25 9.77 13.40
N ASP A 131 14.53 8.84 12.77
CA ASP A 131 13.50 8.04 13.44
C ASP A 131 14.09 7.08 14.47
N ARG A 132 15.24 6.45 14.18
CA ARG A 132 15.97 5.67 15.21
C ARG A 132 16.35 6.51 16.41
N ARG A 133 16.80 7.75 16.22
CA ARG A 133 17.14 8.66 17.33
C ARG A 133 15.92 9.06 18.14
N ARG A 134 14.76 9.25 17.51
CA ARG A 134 13.49 9.53 18.20
C ARG A 134 13.02 8.34 19.05
N PHE A 135 13.15 7.12 18.55
CA PHE A 135 12.79 5.91 19.29
C PHE A 135 13.69 5.63 20.50
N VAL A 136 14.94 6.11 20.51
CA VAL A 136 15.85 5.98 21.65
C VAL A 136 15.58 7.02 22.75
N GLY A 137 14.91 8.14 22.43
CA GLY A 137 14.65 9.24 23.37
C GLY A 137 13.20 9.38 23.88
N ALA A 138 12.22 8.76 23.21
CA ALA A 138 10.82 8.83 23.62
C ALA A 138 10.46 7.65 24.53
N GLY A 139 10.38 7.92 25.84
CA GLY A 139 9.62 7.06 26.76
C GLY A 139 8.22 6.80 26.17
N ARG A 140 7.78 5.54 26.21
CA ARG A 140 6.55 5.06 25.57
C ARG A 140 5.32 5.77 26.12
N THR A 141 4.88 6.84 25.48
CA THR A 141 3.51 7.35 25.62
C THR A 141 2.98 7.74 24.25
N GLY A 142 2.21 6.84 23.67
CA GLY A 142 1.52 7.03 22.40
C GLY A 142 0.46 5.97 22.27
N THR A 143 -0.71 6.24 22.85
CA THR A 143 -1.96 5.52 22.58
C THR A 143 -2.30 5.72 21.11
N ALA A 144 -2.13 4.66 20.32
CA ALA A 144 -2.64 4.62 18.96
C ALA A 144 -4.17 4.56 19.03
N ALA A 145 -4.81 5.69 18.76
CA ALA A 145 -6.24 5.74 18.48
C ALA A 145 -6.49 5.13 17.10
N GLY A 146 -7.34 4.09 17.07
CA GLY A 146 -7.81 3.43 15.85
C GLY A 146 -7.38 1.97 15.71
N ASP A 147 -7.42 1.19 16.80
CA ASP A 147 -7.27 -0.26 16.74
C ASP A 147 -8.63 -0.92 16.43
N GLU A 148 -8.88 -1.20 15.16
CA GLU A 148 -9.63 -2.39 14.78
C GLU A 148 -9.01 -2.94 13.49
N VAL A 149 -8.01 -3.81 13.68
CA VAL A 149 -7.57 -4.76 12.66
C VAL A 149 -7.86 -6.17 13.16
N PRO A 150 -8.98 -6.76 12.70
CA PRO A 150 -8.97 -8.17 12.38
C PRO A 150 -9.36 -8.30 10.89
N CYS A 151 -8.32 -8.20 10.06
CA CYS A 151 -8.11 -9.21 9.03
C CYS A 151 -6.58 -9.44 8.79
N VAL A 152 -5.85 -10.08 9.72
CA VAL A 152 -4.47 -10.59 9.45
C VAL A 152 -4.50 -11.62 8.31
N ALA A 153 -5.60 -12.37 8.23
CA ALA A 153 -6.24 -12.85 6.99
C ALA A 153 -7.79 -12.83 7.16
N CYS A 154 -8.22 -12.08 8.19
CA CYS A 154 -8.99 -12.52 9.36
C CYS A 154 -8.30 -11.96 10.64
#